data_AF-A0A8J2PEI3-F1
#
_entry.id   AF-A0A8J2PEI3-F1
#
_cell.length_a   1.000
_cell.length_b   1.000
_cell.length_c   1.000
_cell.angle_alpha   90.00
_cell.angle_beta   90.00
_cell.angle_gamma   90.00
#
_symmetry.space_group_name_H-M   'P 1'
#
loop_
_entity.id
_entity.type
_entity.pdbx_description
1 polymer ?
#
loop_
_entity_poly.entity_id
_entity_poly.type
_entity_poly.pdbx_seq_one_letter_code
_entity_poly.pdbx_strand_id
1 'polypeptide(L)'
;AELLDAQDSIGFLECTVANIVSAGPKGYIKELESDEPGAKTGTIILIAEELESLKDEVLLKMQGHSIGSITNCFLPKTFFTVSRVNDAGTYLLVFRSKEIRGTNPNYPSVTLSGRTLCNGDKERQLKFEVWRRTWKGEDDLFGFCFTTLNRLANKVDEKMQLTA
;
A
#
# COMPACT_ATOMS: atom_id res chain seq x y z
N ALA A 1 -12.41 -10.20 -18.68
CA ALA A 1 -12.10 -11.59 -19.07
C ALA A 1 -10.75 -11.64 -19.77
N GLU A 2 -10.54 -10.88 -20.85
CA GLU A 2 -9.28 -10.89 -21.65
C GLU A 2 -7.94 -10.73 -20.91
N LEU A 3 -7.91 -10.08 -19.73
CA LEU A 3 -6.66 -9.87 -18.98
C LEU A 3 -6.19 -11.09 -18.18
N LEU A 4 -7.09 -12.04 -17.89
CA LEU A 4 -6.77 -13.27 -17.14
C LEU A 4 -6.28 -14.38 -18.08
N ASP A 5 -6.84 -14.46 -19.29
CA ASP A 5 -6.51 -15.50 -20.27
C ASP A 5 -5.07 -15.40 -20.79
N ALA A 6 -4.42 -14.25 -20.60
CA ALA A 6 -3.03 -13.99 -20.96
C ALA A 6 -2.02 -14.25 -19.83
N GLN A 7 -2.47 -14.77 -18.68
CA GLN A 7 -1.62 -15.03 -17.52
C GLN A 7 -1.64 -16.52 -17.16
N ASP A 8 -0.53 -17.03 -16.65
CA ASP A 8 -0.44 -18.41 -16.19
C ASP A 8 -1.23 -18.59 -14.88
N SER A 9 -2.11 -19.59 -14.84
CA SER A 9 -2.83 -19.97 -13.61
C SER A 9 -1.89 -20.73 -12.66
N ILE A 10 -1.76 -20.23 -11.42
CA ILE A 10 -0.91 -20.85 -10.38
C ILE A 10 -1.69 -21.93 -9.58
N GLY A 11 -3.02 -21.82 -9.55
CA GLY A 11 -3.91 -22.72 -8.81
C GLY A 11 -5.16 -22.00 -8.29
N PHE A 12 -6.06 -22.74 -7.66
CA PHE A 12 -7.32 -22.22 -7.12
C PHE A 12 -7.58 -22.70 -5.68
N LEU A 13 -8.57 -22.12 -5.01
CA LEU A 13 -9.04 -22.55 -3.70
C LEU A 13 -10.56 -22.31 -3.61
N GLU A 14 -11.31 -23.32 -3.19
CA GLU A 14 -12.73 -23.16 -2.85
C GLU A 14 -12.90 -23.25 -1.33
N CYS A 15 -13.56 -22.27 -0.72
CA CYS A 15 -13.87 -22.28 0.71
C CYS A 15 -15.08 -21.41 1.03
N THR A 16 -15.65 -21.57 2.22
CA THR A 16 -16.73 -20.69 2.68
C THR A 16 -16.16 -19.42 3.31
N VAL A 17 -16.91 -18.32 3.25
CA VAL A 17 -16.57 -17.08 3.98
C VAL A 17 -16.40 -17.36 5.47
N ALA A 18 -17.20 -18.26 6.04
CA ALA A 18 -17.09 -18.66 7.44
C ALA A 18 -15.71 -19.26 7.78
N ASN A 19 -15.07 -20.01 6.87
CA ASN A 19 -13.71 -20.51 7.08
C ASN A 19 -12.70 -19.37 7.23
N ILE A 20 -12.86 -18.30 6.45
CA ILE A 20 -11.95 -17.15 6.47
C ILE A 20 -12.18 -16.32 7.74
N VAL A 21 -13.43 -15.99 8.04
CA VAL A 21 -13.79 -15.10 9.16
C VAL A 21 -13.50 -15.77 10.51
N SER A 22 -13.59 -17.10 10.61
CA SER A 22 -13.29 -17.85 11.85
C SER A 22 -11.80 -18.16 12.06
N ALA A 23 -10.93 -17.94 11.06
CA ALA A 23 -9.50 -18.25 11.15
C ALA A 23 -8.70 -17.28 12.05
N GLY A 24 -9.31 -16.15 12.41
CA GLY A 24 -8.71 -15.15 13.28
C GLY A 24 -7.50 -14.43 12.64
N PRO A 25 -6.65 -13.79 13.46
CA PRO A 25 -5.64 -12.84 12.97
C PRO A 25 -4.50 -13.48 12.18
N LYS A 26 -4.31 -14.80 12.27
CA LYS A 26 -3.31 -15.53 11.46
C LYS A 26 -3.77 -15.78 10.02
N GLY A 27 -5.04 -15.55 9.72
CA GLY A 27 -5.65 -15.81 8.43
C GLY A 27 -5.92 -17.29 8.17
N TYR A 28 -6.75 -17.56 7.18
CA TYR A 28 -7.02 -18.87 6.64
C TYR A 28 -5.94 -19.22 5.60
N ILE A 29 -5.03 -20.10 6.00
CA ILE A 29 -3.85 -20.50 5.21
C ILE A 29 -4.14 -21.85 4.55
N LYS A 30 -4.02 -21.91 3.22
CA LYS A 30 -4.23 -23.14 2.44
C LYS A 30 -3.28 -23.23 1.26
N GLU A 31 -2.88 -24.46 0.93
CA GLU A 31 -2.25 -24.75 -0.36
C GLU A 31 -3.28 -24.59 -1.48
N LEU A 32 -2.84 -24.07 -2.63
CA LEU A 32 -3.69 -23.95 -3.81
C LEU A 32 -3.83 -25.31 -4.49
N GLU A 33 -5.02 -25.58 -4.99
CA GLU A 33 -5.36 -26.75 -5.81
C GLU A 33 -5.01 -26.49 -7.29
N SER A 34 -4.80 -27.56 -8.04
CA SER A 34 -4.51 -27.51 -9.47
C SER A 34 -5.22 -28.66 -10.17
N ASP A 35 -5.77 -28.40 -11.35
CA ASP A 35 -6.36 -29.42 -12.22
C ASP A 35 -5.30 -30.33 -12.84
N GLU A 36 -4.04 -29.87 -12.91
CA GLU A 36 -2.91 -30.63 -13.42
C GLU A 36 -2.27 -31.49 -12.32
N PRO A 37 -2.20 -32.83 -12.48
CA PRO A 37 -1.57 -33.72 -11.51
C PRO A 37 -0.08 -33.43 -11.35
N GLY A 38 0.37 -33.20 -10.11
CA GLY A 38 1.78 -32.97 -9.79
C GLY A 38 2.27 -31.54 -10.06
N ALA A 39 1.37 -30.61 -10.37
CA ALA A 39 1.70 -29.20 -10.48
C ALA A 39 2.24 -28.64 -9.15
N LYS A 40 3.26 -27.79 -9.23
CA LYS A 40 3.75 -27.04 -8.07
C LYS A 40 2.86 -25.83 -7.86
N THR A 41 2.05 -25.87 -6.83
CA THR A 41 1.18 -24.76 -6.44
C THR A 41 1.75 -23.99 -5.25
N GLY A 42 1.24 -22.78 -5.04
CA GLY A 42 1.62 -21.93 -3.92
C GLY A 42 0.72 -22.12 -2.69
N THR A 43 1.03 -21.39 -1.62
CA THR A 43 0.14 -21.22 -0.46
C THR A 43 -0.55 -19.86 -0.56
N ILE A 44 -1.85 -19.82 -0.32
CA ILE A 44 -2.63 -18.59 -0.18
C ILE A 44 -2.97 -18.34 1.30
N ILE A 45 -2.96 -17.07 1.71
CA ILE A 45 -3.33 -16.61 3.04
C ILE A 45 -4.48 -15.62 2.90
N LEU A 46 -5.67 -16.00 3.38
CA LEU A 46 -6.86 -15.15 3.34
C LEU A 46 -7.14 -14.56 4.72
N ILE A 47 -7.21 -13.24 4.83
CA ILE A 47 -7.52 -12.53 6.08
C ILE A 47 -8.80 -11.75 5.86
N ALA A 48 -9.80 -11.98 6.72
CA ALA A 48 -11.00 -11.18 6.76
C ALA A 48 -10.83 -10.02 7.74
N GLU A 49 -11.13 -8.81 7.29
CA GLU A 49 -11.26 -7.63 8.16
C GLU A 49 -12.69 -7.11 8.07
N GLU A 50 -13.26 -6.71 9.20
CA GLU A 50 -14.53 -6.01 9.23
C GLU A 50 -14.37 -4.62 8.63
N LEU A 51 -15.30 -4.22 7.76
CA LEU A 51 -15.30 -2.91 7.12
C LEU A 51 -16.42 -2.06 7.68
N GLU A 52 -16.11 -0.90 8.25
CA GLU A 52 -17.13 0.07 8.61
C GLU A 52 -17.77 0.72 7.37
N SER A 53 -19.05 1.06 7.51
CA SER A 53 -19.78 1.84 6.50
C SER A 53 -19.41 3.32 6.61
N LEU A 54 -18.25 3.67 6.03
CA LEU A 54 -17.78 5.04 5.96
C LEU A 54 -17.93 5.61 4.54
N LYS A 55 -18.48 6.83 4.43
CA LYS A 55 -18.62 7.57 3.16
C LYS A 55 -17.66 8.76 3.03
N ASP A 56 -16.77 8.96 4.01
CA ASP A 56 -15.83 10.08 3.98
C ASP A 56 -14.84 9.92 2.81
N GLU A 57 -14.55 11.03 2.15
CA GLU A 57 -13.47 11.15 1.17
C GLU A 57 -12.36 12.06 1.72
N VAL A 58 -11.12 11.69 1.43
CA VAL A 58 -9.91 12.37 1.88
C VAL A 58 -9.16 12.90 0.67
N LEU A 59 -9.06 14.23 0.56
CA LEU A 59 -8.19 14.88 -0.41
C LEU A 59 -6.77 14.97 0.16
N LEU A 60 -5.88 14.12 -0.33
CA LEU A 60 -4.48 14.08 0.06
C LEU A 60 -3.63 14.99 -0.85
N LYS A 61 -2.87 15.89 -0.24
CA LYS A 61 -1.90 16.77 -0.92
C LYS A 61 -0.53 16.57 -0.29
N MET A 62 0.44 16.13 -1.10
CA MET A 62 1.78 15.82 -0.62
C MET A 62 2.82 16.55 -1.45
N GLN A 63 3.82 17.08 -0.76
CA GLN A 63 5.00 17.67 -1.36
C GLN A 63 6.24 17.14 -0.65
N GLY A 64 7.26 16.79 -1.42
CA GLY A 64 8.59 16.51 -0.90
C GLY A 64 9.45 17.75 -0.85
N HIS A 65 10.35 17.83 0.13
CA HIS A 65 11.36 18.87 0.21
C HIS A 65 12.75 18.26 0.38
N SER A 66 13.71 18.68 -0.44
CA SER A 66 15.09 18.19 -0.42
C SER A 66 15.21 16.65 -0.49
N ILE A 67 14.38 16.02 -1.31
CA ILE A 67 14.36 14.56 -1.51
C ILE A 67 15.43 14.17 -2.54
N GLY A 68 16.49 13.52 -2.08
CA GLY A 68 17.62 13.07 -2.88
C GLY A 68 18.55 14.19 -3.35
N SER A 69 19.63 13.79 -4.02
CA SER A 69 20.61 14.70 -4.63
C SER A 69 20.62 14.55 -6.14
N ILE A 70 21.06 15.59 -6.83
CA ILE A 70 21.27 15.56 -8.28
C ILE A 70 22.56 14.78 -8.54
N THR A 71 22.49 13.72 -9.34
CA THR A 71 23.65 12.93 -9.76
C THR A 71 23.87 13.11 -11.25
N ASN A 72 25.06 13.53 -11.67
CA ASN A 72 25.45 13.65 -13.09
C ASN A 72 24.40 14.37 -13.97
N CYS A 73 23.88 15.51 -13.50
CA CYS A 73 22.81 16.30 -14.16
C CYS A 73 21.44 15.62 -14.28
N PHE A 74 21.21 14.48 -13.62
CA PHE A 74 19.90 13.84 -13.54
C PHE A 74 19.18 14.19 -12.23
N LEU A 75 18.03 14.83 -12.35
CA LEU A 75 17.09 14.99 -11.23
C LEU A 75 16.53 13.63 -10.80
N PRO A 76 16.35 13.38 -9.49
CA PRO A 76 15.76 12.14 -8.99
C PRO A 76 14.30 12.03 -9.43
N LYS A 77 13.85 10.79 -9.66
CA LYS A 77 12.45 10.45 -9.86
C LYS A 77 11.96 9.77 -8.58
N THR A 78 10.87 10.27 -8.02
CA THR A 78 10.35 9.75 -6.75
C THR A 78 8.85 9.55 -6.82
N PHE A 79 8.35 8.63 -6.02
CA PHE A 79 6.93 8.44 -5.75
C PHE A 79 6.77 8.13 -4.26
N PHE A 80 5.55 8.23 -3.75
CA PHE A 80 5.27 7.78 -2.39
C PHE A 80 4.22 6.69 -2.39
N THR A 81 4.29 5.84 -1.38
CA THR A 81 3.27 4.86 -1.04
C THR A 81 2.65 5.20 0.31
N VAL A 82 1.39 4.82 0.48
CA VAL A 82 0.70 4.82 1.77
C VAL A 82 0.27 3.40 2.05
N SER A 83 0.64 2.92 3.23
CA SER A 83 0.24 1.62 3.74
C SER A 83 -0.47 1.78 5.07
N ARG A 84 -1.55 1.04 5.30
CA ARG A 84 -2.25 1.01 6.59
C ARG A 84 -1.85 -0.22 7.37
N VAL A 85 -1.77 -0.13 8.69
CA VAL A 85 -1.65 -1.31 9.54
C VAL A 85 -2.98 -2.07 9.58
N ASN A 86 -2.92 -3.40 9.56
CA ASN A 86 -4.06 -4.28 9.81
C ASN A 86 -4.09 -4.75 11.27
N ASP A 87 -5.15 -5.46 11.65
CA ASP A 87 -5.30 -5.96 13.02
C ASP A 87 -4.23 -7.03 13.39
N ALA A 88 -3.57 -7.62 12.39
CA ALA A 88 -2.43 -8.53 12.57
C ALA A 88 -1.07 -7.80 12.72
N GLY A 89 -1.06 -6.46 12.69
CA GLY A 89 0.15 -5.64 12.82
C GLY A 89 1.00 -5.56 11.54
N THR A 90 0.53 -6.08 10.42
CA THR A 90 1.22 -5.97 9.12
C THR A 90 0.69 -4.80 8.30
N TYR A 91 1.53 -4.28 7.39
CA TYR A 91 1.19 -3.13 6.57
C TYR A 91 0.67 -3.56 5.20
N LEU A 92 -0.52 -3.06 4.84
CA LEU A 92 -1.14 -3.27 3.55
C LEU A 92 -1.03 -1.99 2.72
N LEU A 93 -0.49 -2.09 1.50
CA LEU A 93 -0.41 -0.98 0.56
C LEU A 93 -1.82 -0.57 0.13
N VAL A 94 -2.16 0.71 0.32
CA VAL A 94 -3.49 1.26 -0.04
C VAL A 94 -3.42 2.33 -1.11
N PHE A 95 -2.25 2.95 -1.32
CA PHE A 95 -2.05 3.95 -2.35
C PHE A 95 -0.59 4.00 -2.83
N ARG A 96 -0.40 4.22 -4.13
CA ARG A 96 0.88 4.55 -4.77
C ARG A 96 0.70 5.77 -5.66
N SER A 97 1.54 6.79 -5.49
CA SER A 97 1.50 8.00 -6.31
C SER A 97 2.10 7.78 -7.69
N LYS A 98 1.85 8.74 -8.60
CA LYS A 98 2.65 8.88 -9.81
C LYS A 98 4.09 9.26 -9.47
N GLU A 99 5.01 8.92 -10.36
CA GLU A 99 6.40 9.35 -10.27
C GLU A 99 6.55 10.81 -10.68
N ILE A 100 7.30 11.57 -9.89
CA ILE A 100 7.60 12.98 -10.12
C ILE A 100 9.10 13.19 -10.10
N ARG A 101 9.60 14.00 -11.04
CA ARG A 101 11.01 14.32 -11.17
C ARG A 101 11.34 15.63 -10.45
N GLY A 102 12.34 15.61 -9.58
CA GLY A 102 12.83 16.79 -8.86
C GLY A 102 13.15 16.50 -7.40
N THR A 103 13.97 17.38 -6.81
CA THR A 103 14.33 17.33 -5.38
C THR A 103 13.26 17.92 -4.47
N ASN A 104 12.30 18.66 -5.03
CA ASN A 104 11.12 19.18 -4.33
C ASN A 104 9.83 18.76 -5.05
N PRO A 105 9.55 17.44 -5.13
CA PRO A 105 8.44 16.93 -5.93
C PRO A 105 7.10 17.41 -5.35
N ASN A 106 6.26 18.02 -6.20
CA ASN A 106 4.86 18.28 -5.86
C ASN A 106 4.01 17.18 -6.49
N TYR A 107 3.46 16.28 -5.66
CA TYR A 107 2.70 15.14 -6.16
C TYR A 107 1.26 15.58 -6.49
N PRO A 108 0.67 15.08 -7.58
CA PRO A 108 -0.73 15.35 -7.90
C PRO A 108 -1.63 14.99 -6.72
N SER A 109 -2.57 15.88 -6.40
CA SER A 109 -3.56 15.61 -5.36
C SER A 109 -4.40 14.39 -5.74
N VAL A 110 -4.75 13.59 -4.73
CA VAL A 110 -5.59 12.41 -4.91
C VAL A 110 -6.73 12.43 -3.90
N THR A 111 -7.91 12.01 -4.33
CA THR A 111 -9.03 11.74 -3.43
C THR A 111 -9.10 10.24 -3.18
N LEU A 112 -9.03 9.84 -1.91
CA LEU A 112 -9.15 8.46 -1.47
C LEU A 112 -10.35 8.33 -0.52
N SER A 113 -11.04 7.20 -0.55
CA SER A 113 -12.06 6.95 0.48
C SER A 113 -11.38 6.74 1.84
N GLY A 114 -12.02 7.20 2.93
CA GLY A 114 -11.57 6.90 4.29
C GLY A 114 -11.50 5.40 4.56
N ARG A 115 -12.34 4.61 3.88
CA ARG A 115 -12.28 3.14 3.91
C ARG A 115 -10.96 2.62 3.34
N THR A 116 -10.57 3.06 2.15
CA THR A 116 -9.30 2.65 1.53
C THR A 116 -8.13 3.05 2.41
N LEU A 117 -8.14 4.27 2.93
CA LEU A 117 -7.00 4.83 3.65
C LEU A 117 -6.81 4.20 5.03
N CYS A 118 -7.87 4.11 5.84
CA CYS A 118 -7.76 3.73 7.25
C CYS A 118 -8.91 2.82 7.74
N ASN A 119 -9.71 2.28 6.83
CA ASN A 119 -10.85 1.41 7.14
C ASN A 119 -11.89 2.03 8.10
N GLY A 120 -12.03 3.35 8.10
CA GLY A 120 -12.93 4.05 9.04
C GLY A 120 -12.27 4.52 10.33
N ASP A 121 -11.23 3.82 10.78
CA ASP A 121 -10.48 4.15 11.98
C ASP A 121 -9.44 5.25 11.73
N LYS A 122 -9.77 6.50 12.11
CA LYS A 122 -8.92 7.67 11.87
C LYS A 122 -7.64 7.68 12.74
N GLU A 123 -7.57 6.86 13.78
CA GLU A 123 -6.40 6.69 14.64
C GLU A 123 -5.50 5.54 14.18
N ARG A 124 -5.93 4.76 13.18
CA ARG A 124 -5.13 3.68 12.61
C ARG A 124 -3.84 4.23 12.02
N GLN A 125 -2.72 3.59 12.35
CA GLN A 125 -1.40 4.00 11.90
C GLN A 125 -1.27 3.83 10.38
N LEU A 126 -0.85 4.91 9.73
CA LEU A 126 -0.49 4.97 8.33
C LEU A 126 1.03 5.10 8.21
N LYS A 127 1.63 4.27 7.36
CA LYS A 127 3.03 4.37 6.97
C LYS A 127 3.10 5.05 5.61
N PHE A 128 3.82 6.16 5.54
CA PHE A 128 4.19 6.82 4.30
C PHE A 128 5.63 6.45 3.98
N GLU A 129 5.88 5.99 2.77
CA GLU A 129 7.22 5.68 2.29
C GLU A 129 7.46 6.46 1.01
N VAL A 130 8.62 7.11 0.92
CA VAL A 130 9.07 7.75 -0.31
C VAL A 130 10.13 6.88 -0.95
N TRP A 131 9.92 6.59 -2.22
CA TRP A 131 10.78 5.74 -3.02
C TRP A 131 11.41 6.55 -4.13
N ARG A 132 12.62 6.15 -4.52
CA ARG A 132 13.39 6.71 -5.62
C ARG A 132 13.54 5.66 -6.71
N ARG A 133 13.10 6.00 -7.92
CA ARG A 133 13.32 5.18 -9.11
C ARG A 133 14.76 5.37 -9.59
N THR A 134 15.56 4.30 -9.57
CA THR A 134 16.93 4.33 -10.09
C THR A 134 16.93 4.31 -11.62
N TRP A 135 18.06 4.67 -12.21
CA TRP A 135 18.22 4.64 -13.67
C TRP A 135 18.09 3.23 -14.27
N LYS A 136 18.29 2.19 -13.46
CA LYS A 136 18.09 0.77 -13.84
C LYS A 136 16.63 0.34 -13.81
N GLY A 137 15.72 1.18 -13.29
CA GLY A 137 14.31 0.84 -13.10
C GLY A 137 13.96 0.25 -11.73
N GLU A 138 14.95 0.10 -10.84
CA GLU A 138 14.74 -0.42 -9.49
C GLU A 138 14.14 0.67 -8.57
N ASP A 139 13.35 0.25 -7.58
CA ASP A 139 12.77 1.15 -6.57
C ASP A 139 13.62 1.06 -5.28
N ASP A 140 14.27 2.17 -4.92
CA ASP A 140 15.10 2.33 -3.71
C ASP A 140 14.35 3.14 -2.65
N LEU A 141 14.28 2.65 -1.41
CA LEU A 141 13.61 3.36 -0.32
C LEU A 141 14.43 4.59 0.05
N PHE A 142 13.85 5.78 -0.11
CA PHE A 142 14.50 7.02 0.34
C PHE A 142 14.28 7.26 1.83
N GLY A 143 13.08 6.93 2.32
CA GLY A 143 12.75 7.01 3.74
C GLY A 143 11.26 6.91 4.00
N PHE A 144 10.87 6.88 5.26
CA PHE A 144 9.50 6.68 5.69
C PHE A 144 9.12 7.49 6.93
N CYS A 145 7.82 7.66 7.16
CA CYS A 145 7.28 8.19 8.40
C CYS A 145 5.96 7.51 8.75
N PHE A 146 5.51 7.70 9.99
CA PHE A 146 4.23 7.22 10.47
C PHE A 146 3.35 8.38 10.92
N THR A 147 2.06 8.28 10.67
CA THR A 147 1.04 9.25 11.10
C THR A 147 -0.31 8.55 11.21
N THR A 148 -1.37 9.30 11.46
CA THR A 148 -2.77 8.85 11.41
C THR A 148 -3.59 9.84 10.59
N LEU A 149 -4.75 9.42 10.07
CA LEU A 149 -5.63 10.34 9.35
C LEU A 149 -6.06 11.50 10.25
N ASN A 150 -6.30 11.25 11.55
CA ASN A 150 -6.70 12.30 12.48
C ASN A 150 -5.59 13.35 12.67
N ARG A 151 -4.32 12.94 12.77
CA ARG A 151 -3.19 13.88 12.88
C ARG A 151 -3.00 14.72 11.62
N LEU A 152 -3.17 14.13 10.43
CA LEU A 152 -3.13 14.86 9.16
C LEU A 152 -4.29 15.84 9.03
N ALA A 153 -5.52 15.39 9.32
CA ALA A 153 -6.73 16.21 9.21
C ALA A 153 -6.73 17.42 10.17
N ASN A 154 -6.21 17.22 11.38
CA ASN A 154 -6.06 18.29 12.38
C ASN A 154 -4.76 19.09 12.25
N LYS A 155 -4.00 18.89 11.15
CA LYS A 155 -2.75 19.63 10.89
C LYS A 155 -1.70 19.52 12.00
N VAL A 156 -1.69 18.40 12.70
CA VAL A 156 -0.63 18.09 13.67
C VAL A 156 0.65 17.71 12.92
N ASP A 157 0.51 16.95 11.83
CA ASP A 157 1.62 16.46 11.00
C ASP A 157 1.69 17.17 9.64
N GLU A 158 1.76 18.50 9.63
CA GLU A 158 1.91 19.27 8.39
C GLU A 158 3.30 19.09 7.74
N LYS A 159 4.32 18.80 8.55
CA LYS A 159 5.69 18.55 8.12
C LYS A 159 6.24 17.35 8.87
N MET A 160 6.60 16.32 8.13
CA MET A 160 7.17 15.10 8.70
C MET A 160 8.57 14.90 8.15
N GLN A 161 9.51 14.56 9.03
CA GLN A 161 10.84 14.13 8.63
C GLN A 161 10.80 12.65 8.27
N LEU A 162 11.48 12.29 7.18
CA LEU A 162 11.60 10.90 6.78
C LEU A 162 12.75 10.26 7.56
N THR A 163 12.48 9.09 8.11
CA THR A 163 13.51 8.19 8.66
C THR A 163 14.12 7.42 7.50
N ALA A 164 15.45 7.37 7.44
CA ALA A 164 16.22 6.61 6.47
C ALA A 164 16.44 5.17 6.94
#